data_AF-A0A0F4NK78-F1
#
_entry.id   AF-A0A0F4NK78-F1
#
_cell.length_a   1.000
_cell.length_b   1.000
_cell.length_c   1.000
_cell.angle_alpha   90.00
_cell.angle_beta   90.00
_cell.angle_gamma   90.00
#
_symmetry.space_group_name_H-M   'P 1'
#
loop_
_entity.id
_entity.type
_entity.pdbx_description
1 polymer ?
#
loop_
_entity_poly.entity_id
_entity_poly.type
_entity_poly.pdbx_seq_one_letter_code
_entity_poly.pdbx_strand_id
1 'polypeptide(L)' 'MALNQSSLSEKITQNLEGAGFKQGEHAQFKNLADAIAKAVVDEIKTNADVAVTSGSSAGTYKVS' A
#
# COMPACT_ATOMS: atom_id res chain seq x y z
N MET A 1 -4.38 6.43 10.34
CA MET A 1 -3.11 5.70 10.12
C MET A 1 -2.83 5.75 8.64
N ALA A 2 -1.82 6.50 8.21
CA ALA A 2 -1.49 6.63 6.79
C ALA A 2 -1.06 5.28 6.23
N LEU A 3 -1.49 4.96 5.01
CA LEU A 3 -0.97 3.82 4.26
C LEU A 3 0.55 3.96 4.14
N ASN A 4 1.28 3.13 4.88
CA ASN A 4 2.74 3.14 4.86
C ASN A 4 3.23 2.14 3.80
N GLN A 5 3.76 2.68 2.70
CA GLN A 5 4.28 1.91 1.56
C GLN A 5 5.26 0.81 2.00
N SER A 6 6.17 1.11 2.95
CA SER A 6 7.14 0.13 3.44
C SER A 6 6.47 -1.03 4.15
N SER A 7 5.46 -0.76 4.98
CA SER A 7 4.70 -1.83 5.66
C SER A 7 3.90 -2.71 4.68
N LEU A 8 3.45 -2.13 3.57
CA LEU A 8 2.71 -2.84 2.53
C LEU A 8 3.66 -3.71 1.69
N SER A 9 4.83 -3.19 1.34
CA SER A 9 5.88 -3.94 0.64
C SER A 9 6.39 -5.13 1.47
N GLU A 10 6.61 -4.93 2.78
CA GLU A 10 6.99 -6.02 3.68
C GLU A 10 5.92 -7.11 3.75
N LYS A 11 4.64 -6.74 3.88
CA LYS A 11 3.54 -7.72 3.83
C LYS A 11 3.47 -8.45 2.50
N ILE A 12 3.66 -7.77 1.37
CA ILE A 12 3.68 -8.42 0.06
C ILE A 12 4.85 -9.41 -0.02
N THR A 13 6.03 -9.01 0.45
CA THR A 13 7.21 -9.88 0.50
C THR A 13 6.97 -11.12 1.35
N GLN A 14 6.39 -10.98 2.55
CA GLN A 14 6.04 -12.10 3.43
C GLN A 14 5.02 -13.06 2.79
N ASN A 15 4.00 -12.53 2.09
CA ASN A 15 3.02 -13.35 1.39
C ASN A 15 3.64 -14.10 0.20
N LEU A 16 4.56 -13.46 -0.54
CA LEU A 16 5.30 -14.10 -1.62
C LEU A 16 6.19 -15.23 -1.08
N GLU A 17 6.91 -15.00 0.01
CA GLU A 17 7.71 -16.03 0.68
C GLU A 17 6.84 -17.19 1.17
N GLY A 18 5.68 -16.90 1.78
CA GLY A 18 4.70 -17.90 2.22
C GLY A 18 4.07 -18.69 1.07
N ALA A 19 3.95 -18.09 -0.12
CA ALA A 19 3.48 -18.75 -1.34
C ALA A 19 4.58 -19.58 -2.05
N GLY A 20 5.78 -19.65 -1.48
CA GLY A 20 6.89 -20.46 -2.00
C GLY A 20 7.84 -19.71 -2.94
N PHE A 21 7.68 -18.40 -3.13
CA PHE A 21 8.68 -17.58 -3.82
C PHE A 21 9.90 -17.39 -2.92
N LYS A 22 10.98 -18.13 -3.20
CA LYS A 22 12.23 -18.01 -2.43
C LYS A 22 13.13 -16.95 -3.00
N GLN A 23 13.69 -16.11 -2.12
CA GLN A 23 14.67 -15.11 -2.57
C GLN A 23 15.87 -15.87 -3.11
N GLY A 24 16.28 -15.49 -4.31
CA GLY A 24 17.42 -16.04 -5.00
C GLY A 24 18.14 -14.92 -5.71
N GLU A 25 19.38 -15.16 -6.12
CA GLU A 25 20.29 -14.17 -6.72
C GLU A 25 19.71 -13.48 -7.98
N HIS A 26 18.73 -14.10 -8.63
CA HIS A 26 17.98 -13.55 -9.78
C HIS A 26 16.51 -13.22 -9.48
N ALA A 27 16.02 -13.55 -8.29
CA ALA A 27 14.62 -13.38 -7.93
C ALA A 27 14.42 -11.98 -7.30
N GLN A 28 14.25 -10.97 -8.15
CA GLN A 28 14.06 -9.57 -7.74
C GLN A 28 12.60 -9.23 -7.36
N PHE A 29 11.90 -10.13 -6.68
CA PHE A 29 10.51 -9.86 -6.31
C PHE A 29 10.37 -8.84 -5.17
N LYS A 30 11.47 -8.46 -4.50
CA LYS A 30 11.49 -7.29 -3.61
C LYS A 30 11.20 -5.99 -4.37
N ASN A 31 11.84 -5.79 -5.52
CA ASN A 31 11.59 -4.62 -6.38
C ASN A 31 10.15 -4.65 -6.94
N LEU A 32 9.63 -5.84 -7.26
CA LEU A 32 8.24 -6.02 -7.67
C LEU A 32 7.28 -5.68 -6.52
N ALA A 33 7.55 -6.16 -5.30
CA ALA A 33 6.76 -5.86 -4.12
C ALA A 33 6.75 -4.35 -3.80
N ASP A 34 7.89 -3.68 -3.92
CA ASP A 34 8.00 -2.23 -3.75
C ASP A 34 7.19 -1.46 -4.80
N ALA A 35 7.25 -1.89 -6.07
CA ALA A 35 6.49 -1.27 -7.16
C ALA A 35 4.97 -1.45 -6.98
N ILE A 36 4.53 -2.65 -6.61
CA ILE A 36 3.12 -2.94 -6.32
C ILE A 36 2.66 -2.13 -5.11
N ALA A 37 3.44 -2.12 -4.02
CA ALA A 37 3.11 -1.35 -2.83
C ALA A 37 2.95 0.14 -3.15
N LYS A 38 3.85 0.70 -3.96
CA LYS A 38 3.76 2.09 -4.41
C LYS A 38 2.49 2.35 -5.22
N ALA A 39 2.22 1.52 -6.23
CA ALA A 39 1.04 1.67 -7.10
C ALA A 39 -0.27 1.59 -6.31
N VAL A 40 -0.38 0.67 -5.34
CA VAL A 40 -1.56 0.54 -4.49
C VAL A 40 -1.74 1.77 -3.58
N VAL A 41 -0.66 2.27 -2.98
CA VAL A 41 -0.73 3.49 -2.16
C VAL A 41 -1.12 4.70 -3.00
N ASP A 42 -0.55 4.84 -4.20
CA ASP A 42 -0.85 5.94 -5.11
C ASP A 42 -2.30 5.86 -5.62
N GLU A 43 -2.81 4.67 -5.97
CA GLU A 43 -4.20 4.46 -6.38
C GLU A 43 -5.19 4.78 -5.26
N ILE A 44 -4.89 4.35 -4.03
CA ILE A 44 -5.75 4.65 -2.88
C ILE A 44 -5.73 6.16 -2.58
N LYS A 45 -4.58 6.83 -2.58
CA LYS A 45 -4.54 8.29 -2.41
C LYS A 45 -5.31 9.01 -3.52
N THR A 46 -5.17 8.55 -4.76
CA THR A 46 -5.85 9.16 -5.91
C THR A 46 -7.37 9.04 -5.79
N ASN A 47 -7.89 7.92 -5.30
CA ASN A 47 -9.33 7.65 -5.31
C ASN A 47 -10.03 7.78 -3.95
N ALA A 48 -9.32 7.64 -2.84
CA ALA A 48 -9.94 7.60 -1.51
C ALA A 48 -10.41 8.98 -1.08
N ASP A 49 -11.66 8.99 -0.64
CA ASP A 49 -12.32 10.14 -0.05
C ASP A 49 -12.76 9.77 1.36
N VAL A 50 -12.46 10.63 2.33
CA VAL A 50 -12.85 10.50 3.73
C VAL A 50 -14.09 11.33 3.96
N ALA A 51 -15.21 10.68 4.24
CA ALA A 51 -16.42 11.35 4.69
C ALA A 51 -16.36 11.59 6.20
N VAL A 52 -16.29 12.85 6.60
CA VAL A 52 -16.45 13.28 8.00
C VAL A 52 -17.93 13.57 8.23
N THR A 53 -18.62 12.69 8.94
CA THR A 53 -20.08 12.68 9.07
C THR A 53 -20.61 13.60 10.17
N SER A 54 -19.77 14.18 11.01
CA SER A 54 -20.19 15.07 12.11
C SER A 54 -19.07 16.02 12.57
N GLY A 55 -19.45 17.09 13.27
CA GLY A 55 -18.53 18.13 13.76
C GLY A 55 -18.37 19.32 12.82
N SER A 56 -17.61 20.33 13.25
CA SER A 56 -17.34 21.56 12.49
C SER A 56 -16.51 21.35 11.22
N SER A 57 -15.93 20.17 11.06
CA SER A 57 -15.19 19.73 9.85
C SER A 57 -15.97 18.66 9.08
N ALA A 58 -17.30 18.67 9.12
CA ALA A 58 -18.11 17.78 8.31
C ALA A 58 -17.92 18.07 6.82
N GLY A 59 -17.69 17.02 6.03
CA GLY A 59 -17.36 17.14 4.61
C GLY A 59 -16.64 15.92 4.07
N THR A 60 -16.43 15.90 2.75
CA THR A 60 -15.68 14.85 2.06
C THR A 60 -14.29 15.38 1.70
N TYR A 61 -13.25 14.66 2.10
CA TYR A 61 -11.85 15.08 1.94
C TYR A 61 -11.07 14.04 1.17
N LYS A 62 -10.35 14.47 0.12
CA LYS A 62 -9.38 13.62 -0.59
C LYS A 62 -8.26 13.19 0.35
N VAL A 63 -7.90 11.91 0.32
CA VAL A 63 -6.70 11.40 1.00
C VAL A 63 -5.46 11.79 0.18
N SER A 64 -4.56 12.60 0.74
CA SER A 64 -3.30 13.01 0.11
C SER A 64 -2.07 12.33 0.71
#